data_AF-A0A2T7X2C0-F1
#
_entry.id   AF-A0A2T7X2C0-F1
#
_cell.length_a   1.000
_cell.length_b   1.000
_cell.length_c   1.000
_cell.angle_alpha   90.00
_cell.angle_beta   90.00
_cell.angle_gamma   90.00
#
_symmetry.space_group_name_H-M   'P 1'
#
loop_
_entity.id
_entity.type
_entity.pdbx_description
1 polymer ?
#
loop_
_entity_poly.entity_id
_entity_poly.type
_entity_poly.pdbx_seq_one_letter_code
_entity_poly.pdbx_strand_id
1 'polypeptide(L)'
;MEFGFTVRNLSDELVGPLAVWARDRNSRAFSALLATSTVLEPQSSAEFLVLFPIPDGIDLRDAEEQGVLHLEPVIVFQDSSGAAWRRTGHDTIRRDEHGPLSPALSQFE
;
A
#
# COMPACT_ATOMS: atom_id res chain seq x y z
N MET A 1 -10.40 10.29 -5.41
CA MET A 1 -9.24 10.28 -6.32
C MET A 1 -8.72 8.86 -6.40
N GLU A 2 -8.19 8.47 -7.55
CA GLU A 2 -7.65 7.13 -7.78
C GLU A 2 -6.12 7.19 -7.75
N PHE A 3 -5.50 6.24 -7.06
CA PHE A 3 -4.05 6.09 -7.03
C PHE A 3 -3.68 4.67 -7.46
N GLY A 4 -3.08 4.57 -8.65
CA GLY A 4 -2.65 3.29 -9.23
C GLY A 4 -1.17 3.05 -9.05
N PHE A 5 -0.77 1.82 -8.72
CA PHE A 5 0.62 1.41 -8.65
C PHE A 5 0.82 -0.07 -8.96
N THR A 6 2.04 -0.42 -9.37
CA THR A 6 2.45 -1.80 -9.64
C THR A 6 3.34 -2.31 -8.52
N VAL A 7 3.02 -3.49 -7.99
CA VAL A 7 3.93 -4.23 -7.09
C VAL A 7 4.63 -5.30 -7.92
N ARG A 8 5.96 -5.33 -7.85
CA ARG A 8 6.81 -6.30 -8.54
C ARG A 8 7.53 -7.15 -7.52
N ASN A 9 7.41 -8.46 -7.64
CA ASN A 9 8.24 -9.39 -6.88
C ASN A 9 9.57 -9.59 -7.63
N LEU A 10 10.66 -9.10 -7.04
CA LEU A 10 12.00 -9.21 -7.62
C LEU A 10 12.83 -10.35 -6.99
N SER A 11 12.27 -11.09 -6.03
CA SER A 11 12.95 -12.26 -5.45
C SER A 11 12.80 -13.49 -6.33
N ASP A 12 13.49 -14.55 -5.92
CA ASP A 12 13.39 -15.92 -6.42
C ASP A 12 12.36 -16.77 -5.66
N GLU A 13 11.61 -16.16 -4.75
CA GLU A 13 10.61 -16.83 -3.91
C GLU A 13 9.20 -16.26 -4.13
N LEU A 14 8.18 -17.04 -3.79
CA LEU A 14 6.80 -16.57 -3.71
C LEU A 14 6.66 -15.50 -2.62
N VAL A 15 5.92 -14.44 -2.92
CA VAL A 15 5.59 -13.37 -1.97
C VAL A 15 4.08 -13.20 -1.89
N GLY A 16 3.51 -13.35 -0.70
CA GLY A 16 2.11 -13.11 -0.46
C GLY A 16 1.58 -13.89 0.74
N PRO A 17 0.33 -13.64 1.18
CA PRO A 17 -0.63 -12.68 0.63
C PRO A 17 -0.18 -11.21 0.76
N LEU A 18 -0.86 -10.28 0.07
CA LEU A 18 -0.56 -8.86 0.11
C LEU A 18 -1.70 -8.07 0.77
N ALA A 19 -1.36 -7.01 1.48
CA ALA A 19 -2.27 -5.96 1.89
C ALA A 19 -1.72 -4.62 1.42
N VAL A 20 -2.55 -3.84 0.73
CA VAL A 20 -2.12 -2.63 0.04
C VAL A 20 -3.03 -1.45 0.33
N TRP A 21 -2.45 -0.26 0.47
CA TRP A 21 -3.17 1.00 0.64
C TRP A 21 -2.29 2.17 0.21
N ALA A 22 -2.83 3.38 0.19
CA ALA A 22 -2.07 4.62 0.04
C ALA A 22 -2.13 5.42 1.34
N ARG A 23 -1.04 6.13 1.64
CA ARG A 23 -1.03 7.18 2.64
C ARG A 23 -0.63 8.49 1.99
N ASP A 24 -1.17 9.59 2.46
CA ASP A 24 -0.60 10.90 2.16
C ASP A 24 0.61 11.14 3.08
N ARG A 25 1.72 11.64 2.53
CA ARG A 25 2.91 11.99 3.32
C ARG A 25 2.67 13.22 4.21
N ASN A 26 1.82 14.14 3.77
CA ASN A 26 1.60 15.43 4.42
C ASN A 26 0.53 15.38 5.53
N SER A 27 -0.31 14.34 5.52
CA SER A 27 -1.37 14.17 6.51
C SER A 27 -1.36 12.75 7.07
N ARG A 28 -2.10 12.53 8.16
CA ARG A 28 -2.38 11.17 8.64
C ARG A 28 -3.56 10.53 7.92
N ALA A 29 -4.03 11.11 6.81
CA ALA A 29 -5.13 10.53 6.06
C ALA A 29 -4.64 9.30 5.28
N PHE A 30 -5.36 8.19 5.44
CA PHE A 30 -5.11 6.94 4.75
C PHE A 30 -6.24 6.66 3.75
N SER A 31 -5.94 5.92 2.70
CA SER A 31 -6.97 5.24 1.91
C SER A 31 -7.54 4.06 2.70
N ALA A 32 -8.64 3.49 2.22
CA ALA A 32 -9.09 2.19 2.68
C ALA A 32 -7.99 1.13 2.49
N LEU A 33 -7.85 0.24 3.48
CA LEU A 33 -6.98 -0.92 3.41
C LEU A 33 -7.60 -1.95 2.45
N LEU A 34 -6.86 -2.33 1.41
CA LEU A 34 -7.23 -3.44 0.54
C LEU A 34 -6.37 -4.66 0.88
N ALA A 35 -6.88 -5.51 1.77
CA ALA A 35 -6.31 -6.84 1.98
C ALA A 35 -6.69 -7.75 0.80
N THR A 36 -5.71 -8.37 0.15
CA THR A 36 -5.94 -9.27 -0.99
C THR A 36 -5.34 -10.65 -0.73
N SER A 37 -5.93 -11.68 -1.32
CA SER A 37 -5.32 -13.01 -1.40
C SER A 37 -4.30 -13.11 -2.53
N THR A 38 -3.82 -11.97 -3.07
CA THR A 38 -2.86 -11.95 -4.17
C THR A 38 -1.53 -12.52 -3.69
N VAL A 39 -0.98 -13.46 -4.45
CA VAL A 39 0.38 -13.99 -4.28
C VAL A 39 1.13 -13.69 -5.56
N LEU A 40 2.37 -13.20 -5.44
CA LEU A 40 3.25 -12.89 -6.55
C LEU A 40 4.30 -13.97 -6.69
N GLU A 41 4.28 -14.65 -7.84
CA GLU A 41 5.34 -15.54 -8.30
C GLU A 41 6.68 -14.79 -8.42
N PRO A 42 7.83 -15.49 -8.37
CA PRO A 42 9.13 -14.89 -8.64
C PRO A 42 9.14 -14.09 -9.95
N GLN A 43 9.74 -12.90 -9.94
CA GLN A 43 9.86 -12.01 -11.10
C GLN A 43 8.53 -11.52 -11.71
N SER A 44 7.41 -11.73 -11.03
CA SER A 44 6.08 -11.32 -11.50
C SER A 44 5.64 -9.96 -10.94
N SER A 45 4.49 -9.47 -11.42
CA SER A 45 3.93 -8.20 -10.98
C SER A 45 2.41 -8.21 -10.96
N ALA A 46 1.83 -7.40 -10.08
CA ALA A 46 0.39 -7.08 -10.08
C ALA A 46 0.16 -5.58 -9.98
N GLU A 47 -0.90 -5.12 -10.62
CA GLU A 47 -1.37 -3.74 -10.54
C GLU A 47 -2.47 -3.61 -9.50
N PHE A 48 -2.43 -2.51 -8.76
CA PHE A 48 -3.41 -2.19 -7.74
C PHE A 48 -3.91 -0.76 -7.95
N LEU A 49 -5.20 -0.58 -7.69
CA LEU A 49 -5.87 0.69 -7.67
C LEU A 49 -6.47 0.89 -6.28
N VAL A 50 -6.09 1.97 -5.60
CA VAL A 50 -6.66 2.34 -4.30
C VAL A 50 -7.44 3.63 -4.41
N LEU A 51 -8.59 3.66 -3.73
CA LEU A 51 -9.47 4.83 -3.70
C LEU A 51 -9.12 5.68 -2.50
N PHE A 52 -8.72 6.93 -2.75
CA PHE A 52 -8.43 7.90 -1.70
C PHE A 52 -9.66 8.82 -1.51
N PRO A 53 -10.28 8.82 -0.31
CA PRO A 53 -11.39 9.72 -0.02
C PRO A 53 -10.86 11.15 0.07
N ILE A 54 -11.48 12.07 -0.66
CA ILE A 54 -11.16 13.49 -0.57
C ILE A 54 -12.29 14.14 0.22
N PRO A 55 -11.99 14.82 1.34
CA PRO A 55 -12.99 15.57 2.08
C PRO A 55 -13.72 16.58 1.19
N ASP A 56 -15.02 16.73 1.41
CA ASP A 56 -15.84 17.72 0.71
C ASP A 56 -15.26 19.14 0.91
N GLY A 57 -15.18 19.91 -0.18
CA GLY A 57 -14.69 21.29 -0.16
C GLY A 57 -13.21 21.47 -0.49
N ILE A 58 -12.45 20.40 -0.74
CA ILE A 58 -11.12 20.50 -1.36
C ILE A 58 -11.30 20.64 -2.88
N ASP A 59 -10.87 21.76 -3.46
CA ASP A 59 -10.71 21.85 -4.92
C ASP A 59 -9.51 21.00 -5.33
N LEU A 60 -9.76 19.95 -6.10
CA LEU A 60 -8.74 19.03 -6.58
C LEU A 60 -7.72 19.70 -7.48
N ARG A 61 -8.10 20.77 -8.19
CA ARG A 61 -7.19 21.53 -9.05
C ARG A 61 -6.14 22.26 -8.23
N ASP A 62 -6.57 22.90 -7.14
CA ASP A 62 -5.65 23.51 -6.17
C ASP A 62 -4.83 22.44 -5.42
N ALA A 63 -5.41 21.28 -5.13
CA ALA A 63 -4.70 20.20 -4.45
C ALA A 63 -3.58 19.59 -5.30
N GLU A 64 -3.78 19.45 -6.61
CA GLU A 64 -2.76 18.99 -7.56
C GLU A 64 -1.72 20.08 -7.87
N GLU A 65 -2.14 21.34 -8.11
CA GLU A 65 -1.21 22.45 -8.39
C GLU A 65 -0.36 22.85 -7.17
N GLN A 66 -0.89 22.72 -5.95
CA GLN A 66 -0.15 23.02 -4.71
C GLN A 66 0.58 21.81 -4.11
N GLY A 67 0.46 20.62 -4.70
CA GLY A 67 1.06 19.39 -4.16
C GLY A 67 0.50 19.01 -2.79
N VAL A 68 -0.79 19.20 -2.55
CA VAL A 68 -1.41 18.96 -1.23
C VAL A 68 -1.40 17.47 -0.89
N LEU A 69 -1.59 16.58 -1.88
CA LEU A 69 -1.61 15.13 -1.69
C LEU A 69 -0.32 14.50 -2.22
N HIS A 70 0.52 14.03 -1.30
CA HIS A 70 1.73 13.27 -1.61
C HIS A 70 1.47 11.79 -1.30
N LEU A 71 0.66 11.17 -2.16
CA LEU A 71 0.27 9.77 -1.99
C LEU A 71 1.45 8.83 -2.25
N GLU A 72 1.65 7.89 -1.32
CA GLU A 72 2.61 6.82 -1.48
C GLU A 72 2.00 5.46 -1.11
N PRO A 73 2.32 4.40 -1.85
CA PRO A 73 1.79 3.07 -1.58
C PRO A 73 2.37 2.53 -0.28
N VAL A 74 1.56 1.80 0.47
CA VAL A 74 2.00 0.99 1.58
C VAL A 74 1.63 -0.45 1.26
N ILE A 75 2.58 -1.35 1.42
CA ILE A 75 2.44 -2.76 1.10
C ILE A 75 2.90 -3.54 2.33
N VAL A 76 2.04 -4.41 2.83
CA VAL A 76 2.40 -5.46 3.80
C VAL A 76 2.27 -6.80 3.11
N PHE A 77 3.24 -7.68 3.29
CA PHE A 77 3.27 -9.00 2.64
C PHE A 77 3.94 -10.04 3.52
N GLN A 78 3.77 -11.31 3.17
CA GLN A 78 4.50 -12.42 3.77
C GLN A 78 5.49 -13.02 2.76
N ASP A 79 6.67 -13.39 3.25
CA ASP A 79 7.58 -14.24 2.48
C ASP A 79 7.17 -15.73 2.57
N SER A 80 7.94 -16.57 1.88
CA SER A 80 7.72 -18.02 1.82
C SER A 80 7.77 -18.73 3.18
N SER A 81 8.43 -18.13 4.18
CA SER A 81 8.51 -18.65 5.55
C SER A 81 7.38 -18.15 6.46
N GLY A 82 6.41 -17.40 5.90
CA GLY A 82 5.26 -16.83 6.61
C GLY A 82 5.57 -15.53 7.36
N ALA A 83 6.75 -14.99 7.10
CA ALA A 83 7.37 -13.93 7.86
C ALA A 83 6.90 -12.57 7.29
N ALA A 84 6.39 -11.67 8.14
CA ALA A 84 5.73 -10.44 7.68
C ALA A 84 6.70 -9.28 7.43
N TRP A 85 6.44 -8.54 6.35
CA TRP A 85 7.27 -7.44 5.87
C TRP A 85 6.39 -6.28 5.41
N ARG A 86 6.94 -5.07 5.53
CA ARG A 86 6.28 -3.83 5.11
C ARG A 86 7.21 -2.97 4.27
N ARG A 87 6.64 -2.33 3.25
CA ARG A 87 7.26 -1.23 2.49
C ARG A 87 6.32 -0.04 2.43
N THR A 88 6.87 1.17 2.47
CA THR A 88 6.12 2.38 2.22
C THR A 88 6.84 3.24 1.18
N GLY A 89 6.11 3.65 0.14
CA GLY A 89 6.67 4.32 -1.02
C GLY A 89 7.88 3.57 -1.57
N HIS A 90 8.99 4.29 -1.69
CA HIS A 90 10.25 3.74 -2.15
C HIS A 90 11.20 3.33 -1.02
N ASP A 91 10.77 3.40 0.24
CA ASP A 91 11.59 3.08 1.41
C ASP A 91 12.11 1.64 1.40
N THR A 92 13.12 1.38 2.22
CA THR A 92 13.62 0.03 2.47
C THR A 92 12.52 -0.84 3.09
N ILE A 93 12.45 -2.11 2.66
CA ILE A 93 11.56 -3.10 3.24
C ILE A 93 11.99 -3.37 4.69
N ARG A 94 11.03 -3.39 5.61
CA ARG A 94 11.26 -3.63 7.05
C ARG A 94 10.38 -4.73 7.56
N ARG A 95 10.81 -5.36 8.66
CA ARG A 95 10.04 -6.37 9.35
C ARG A 95 8.75 -5.76 9.91
N ASP A 96 7.64 -6.47 9.76
CA ASP A 96 6.38 -6.11 10.41
C ASP A 96 5.99 -7.20 11.42
N GLU A 97 5.33 -6.79 12.50
CA GLU A 97 4.80 -7.70 13.52
C GLU A 97 3.44 -8.27 13.09
N HIS A 98 2.75 -7.57 12.18
CA HIS A 98 1.43 -7.90 11.71
C HIS A 98 1.48 -8.30 10.24
N GLY A 99 1.02 -9.51 9.96
CA GLY A 99 0.87 -9.98 8.58
C GLY A 99 -0.25 -9.24 7.82
N PRO A 100 -0.32 -9.40 6.50
CA PRO A 100 -1.28 -8.74 5.60
C PRO A 100 -2.75 -9.05 5.94
N LEU A 101 -3.03 -10.18 6.61
CA LEU A 101 -4.38 -10.57 7.05
C LEU A 101 -4.65 -10.24 8.52
N SER A 102 -3.76 -9.50 9.18
CA SER A 102 -3.91 -9.14 10.58
C SER A 102 -5.02 -8.10 10.76
N PRO A 103 -5.97 -8.31 11.69
CA PRO A 103 -6.95 -7.28 12.07
C PRO A 103 -6.32 -6.00 12.63
N ALA A 104 -5.06 -6.08 13.09
CA ALA A 104 -4.33 -4.90 13.57
C ALA A 104 -4.03 -3.88 12.46
N LEU A 105 -4.06 -4.30 11.19
CA LEU A 105 -3.84 -3.39 10.06
C LEU A 105 -5.04 -2.45 9.83
N SER A 106 -6.26 -2.85 10.21
CA SER A 106 -7.45 -2.00 10.15
C SER A 106 -7.43 -0.84 11.14
N GLN A 107 -6.46 -0.81 12.07
CA GLN A 107 -6.30 0.28 13.04
C GLN A 107 -5.56 1.50 12.46
N PHE A 108 -5.05 1.37 11.23
CA PHE A 108 -4.43 2.47 10.48
C PHE A 108 -5.44 3.16 9.54
N GLU A 109 -6.74 2.86 9.67
CA GLU A 109 -7.87 3.58 9.05
C GLU A 109 -8.26 4.84 9.83
#